data_AF-A0A358N1M4-F1
#
_entry.id   AF-A0A358N1M4-F1
#
_cell.length_a   1.000
_cell.length_b   1.000
_cell.length_c   1.000
_cell.angle_alpha   90.00
_cell.angle_beta   90.00
_cell.angle_gamma   90.00
#
_symmetry.space_group_name_H-M   'P 1'
#
loop_
_entity.id
_entity.type
_entity.pdbx_description
1 polymer ?
#
loop_
_entity_poly.entity_id
_entity_poly.type
_entity_poly.pdbx_seq_one_letter_code
_entity_poly.pdbx_strand_id
1 'polypeptide(L)'
;MLSVSCLAMKTPYVLLPSGVTWSWSDLVALVAGFTGLVAIMLPFDVVGGYLLPSRAGRSEGSVKSFLLNWGQGVTVQAGFFVTSGLLILALGRCYGLLGASLAVGVLCLVLVTFQFRLGVLAGTLQQRKELSEADRVRLRAAARLTLACGWQRREIVLVSHSDMGFMGGIVGLPRREKIVVPEGMLSRLSTDELAATIARRLEAIDTGSRTRGLAGAGGWVLLG
;
A
#
# COMPACT_ATOMS: atom_id res chain seq x y z
N MET A 1 -2.57 -18.57 -11.34
CA MET A 1 -3.17 -19.07 -12.60
C MET A 1 -2.49 -18.42 -13.80
N LEU A 2 -2.63 -17.10 -14.02
CA LEU A 2 -1.97 -16.42 -15.15
C LEU A 2 -0.43 -16.53 -15.12
N SER A 3 0.20 -16.34 -13.96
CA SER A 3 1.67 -16.46 -13.78
C SER A 3 2.20 -17.87 -14.12
N VAL A 4 1.52 -18.91 -13.64
CA VAL A 4 1.85 -20.31 -13.90
C VAL A 4 1.68 -20.63 -15.39
N SER A 5 0.61 -20.15 -16.01
CA SER A 5 0.40 -20.30 -17.46
C SER A 5 1.50 -19.60 -18.27
N CYS A 6 1.88 -18.37 -17.92
CA CYS A 6 2.98 -17.66 -18.58
C CYS A 6 4.34 -18.38 -18.40
N LEU A 7 4.60 -18.95 -17.22
CA LEU A 7 5.80 -19.74 -16.97
C LEU A 7 5.80 -21.03 -17.81
N ALA A 8 4.67 -21.74 -17.86
CA ALA A 8 4.50 -22.95 -18.67
C ALA A 8 4.70 -22.67 -20.17
N MET A 9 4.22 -21.50 -20.64
CA MET A 9 4.42 -21.03 -22.02
C MET A 9 5.81 -20.45 -22.28
N LYS A 10 6.73 -20.48 -21.30
CA LYS A 10 8.07 -19.89 -21.37
C LYS A 10 8.07 -18.41 -21.81
N THR A 11 6.95 -17.70 -21.58
CA THR A 11 6.79 -16.29 -21.96
C THR A 11 7.89 -15.39 -21.39
N PRO A 12 8.39 -15.60 -20.15
CA PRO A 12 9.50 -14.82 -19.62
C PRO A 12 10.79 -14.94 -20.45
N TYR A 13 11.07 -16.10 -21.05
CA TYR A 13 12.27 -16.30 -21.88
C TYR A 13 12.19 -15.59 -23.23
N VAL A 14 10.98 -15.29 -23.70
CA VAL A 14 10.76 -14.56 -24.95
C VAL A 14 10.75 -13.05 -24.69
N LEU A 15 10.18 -12.61 -23.56
CA LEU A 15 10.02 -11.19 -23.24
C LEU A 15 11.23 -10.57 -22.55
N LEU A 16 11.96 -11.34 -21.74
CA LEU A 16 13.10 -10.84 -20.98
C LEU A 16 14.42 -11.26 -21.65
N PRO A 17 15.43 -10.36 -21.67
CA PRO A 17 16.76 -10.71 -22.15
C PRO A 17 17.35 -11.89 -21.36
N SER A 18 18.02 -12.80 -22.07
CA SER A 18 18.65 -13.99 -21.48
C SER A 18 20.12 -13.78 -21.10
N GLY A 19 20.62 -12.54 -21.18
CA GLY A 19 22.01 -12.22 -20.81
C GLY A 19 22.30 -12.48 -19.34
N VAL A 20 23.51 -12.90 -19.02
CA VAL A 20 23.95 -13.19 -17.64
C VAL A 20 24.20 -11.89 -16.85
N THR A 21 24.57 -10.81 -17.53
CA THR A 21 24.83 -9.50 -16.93
C THR A 21 23.63 -8.55 -17.10
N TRP A 22 23.58 -7.52 -16.26
CA TRP A 22 22.60 -6.45 -16.40
C TRP A 22 22.78 -5.74 -17.75
N SER A 23 21.65 -5.45 -18.40
CA SER A 23 21.62 -4.80 -19.71
C SER A 23 20.54 -3.72 -19.75
N TRP A 24 20.73 -2.71 -20.60
CA TRP A 24 19.67 -1.73 -20.88
C TRP A 24 18.39 -2.36 -21.43
N SER A 25 18.50 -3.51 -22.11
CA SER A 25 17.34 -4.26 -22.57
C SER A 25 16.45 -4.77 -21.44
N ASP A 26 17.00 -5.04 -20.25
CA ASP A 26 16.20 -5.47 -19.09
C ASP A 26 15.27 -4.35 -18.62
N LEU A 27 15.81 -3.12 -18.58
CA LEU A 27 15.02 -1.95 -18.24
C LEU A 27 13.93 -1.70 -19.29
N VAL A 28 14.27 -1.75 -20.58
CA VAL A 28 13.31 -1.54 -21.67
C VAL A 28 12.20 -2.59 -21.62
N ALA A 29 12.54 -3.86 -21.43
CA ALA A 29 11.55 -4.93 -21.33
C ALA A 29 10.61 -4.76 -20.13
N LEU A 30 11.14 -4.42 -18.94
CA LEU A 30 10.34 -4.16 -17.75
C LEU A 30 9.43 -2.94 -17.93
N VAL A 31 9.97 -1.83 -18.43
CA VAL A 31 9.19 -0.61 -18.69
C VAL A 31 8.08 -0.89 -19.71
N ALA A 32 8.39 -1.54 -20.83
CA ALA A 32 7.39 -1.90 -21.83
C ALA A 32 6.29 -2.80 -21.25
N GLY A 33 6.66 -3.81 -20.45
CA GLY A 33 5.70 -4.69 -19.78
C GLY A 33 4.79 -3.93 -18.81
N PHE A 34 5.35 -3.07 -17.96
CA PHE A 34 4.55 -2.28 -17.03
C PHE A 34 3.70 -1.22 -17.73
N THR A 35 4.18 -0.57 -18.79
CA THR A 35 3.38 0.34 -19.61
C THR A 35 2.21 -0.39 -20.25
N GLY A 36 2.43 -1.59 -20.78
CA GLY A 36 1.35 -2.44 -21.30
C GLY A 36 0.30 -2.78 -20.23
N LEU A 37 0.74 -3.14 -19.03
CA LEU A 37 -0.16 -3.39 -17.91
C LEU A 37 -0.97 -2.15 -17.52
N VAL A 38 -0.32 -0.99 -17.42
CA VAL A 38 -0.99 0.28 -17.13
C VAL A 38 -2.03 0.61 -18.20
N ALA A 39 -1.72 0.40 -19.48
CA ALA A 39 -2.68 0.63 -20.57
C ALA A 39 -3.93 -0.26 -20.45
N ILE A 40 -3.75 -1.52 -20.03
CA ILE A 40 -4.87 -2.45 -19.81
C ILE A 40 -5.68 -2.07 -18.56
N MET A 41 -5.02 -1.60 -17.49
CA MET A 41 -5.68 -1.24 -16.23
C MET A 41 -6.37 0.13 -16.28
N LEU A 42 -5.86 1.07 -17.08
CA LEU A 42 -6.36 2.44 -17.22
C LEU A 42 -7.89 2.55 -17.36
N PRO A 43 -8.58 1.82 -18.26
CA PRO A 43 -10.03 1.92 -18.36
C PRO A 43 -10.74 1.55 -17.05
N PHE A 44 -10.24 0.54 -16.32
CA PHE A 44 -10.81 0.13 -15.04
C PHE A 44 -10.55 1.17 -13.95
N ASP A 45 -9.35 1.76 -13.92
CA ASP A 45 -9.01 2.83 -12.98
C ASP A 45 -9.87 4.08 -13.21
N VAL A 46 -10.14 4.43 -14.47
CA VAL A 46 -11.03 5.56 -14.82
C VAL A 46 -12.47 5.27 -14.41
N VAL A 47 -12.96 4.06 -14.68
CA VAL A 47 -14.33 3.66 -14.31
C VAL A 47 -14.50 3.62 -12.80
N GLY A 48 -13.61 2.93 -12.08
CA GLY A 48 -13.69 2.71 -10.64
C GLY A 48 -13.28 3.93 -9.81
N GLY A 49 -12.26 4.67 -10.24
CA GLY A 49 -11.69 5.80 -9.50
C GLY A 49 -12.34 7.14 -9.80
N TYR A 50 -12.96 7.33 -10.97
CA TYR A 50 -13.56 8.60 -11.37
C TYR A 50 -15.05 8.50 -11.72
N LEU A 51 -15.43 7.66 -12.70
CA LEU A 51 -16.80 7.65 -13.23
C LEU A 51 -17.84 7.19 -12.21
N LEU A 52 -17.57 6.09 -11.49
CA LEU A 52 -18.51 5.57 -10.48
C LEU A 52 -18.65 6.50 -9.27
N PRO A 53 -17.56 7.00 -8.64
CA PRO A 53 -17.66 7.97 -7.56
C PRO A 53 -18.33 9.29 -7.97
N SER A 54 -18.05 9.79 -9.18
CA SER A 54 -18.69 11.00 -9.72
C SER A 54 -20.20 10.81 -9.89
N ARG A 55 -20.65 9.67 -10.45
CA ARG A 55 -22.08 9.34 -10.57
C ARG A 55 -22.79 9.19 -9.22
N ALA A 56 -22.07 8.73 -8.20
CA ALA A 56 -22.60 8.59 -6.85
C ALA A 56 -22.53 9.89 -6.02
N GLY A 57 -22.08 11.01 -6.60
CA GLY A 57 -21.96 12.31 -5.92
C GLY A 57 -20.85 12.35 -4.85
N ARG A 58 -19.86 11.45 -4.92
CA ARG A 58 -18.78 11.32 -3.92
C ARG A 58 -17.47 11.99 -4.34
N SER A 59 -17.36 12.43 -5.59
CA SER A 59 -16.17 13.12 -6.10
C SER A 59 -16.42 14.60 -6.28
N GLU A 60 -15.72 15.41 -5.50
CA GLU A 60 -15.71 16.88 -5.64
C GLU A 60 -14.60 17.36 -6.61
N GLY A 61 -13.77 16.44 -7.13
CA GLY A 61 -12.60 16.76 -7.95
C GLY A 61 -12.87 16.78 -9.47
N SER A 62 -12.14 17.63 -10.18
CA SER A 62 -12.12 17.65 -11.66
C SER A 62 -11.39 16.44 -12.24
N VAL A 63 -11.71 16.06 -13.49
CA VAL A 63 -10.98 15.02 -14.26
C VAL A 63 -9.47 15.28 -14.24
N LYS A 64 -9.07 16.55 -14.36
CA LYS A 64 -7.66 16.95 -14.37
C LYS A 64 -6.97 16.63 -13.03
N SER A 65 -7.62 16.93 -11.91
CA SER A 65 -7.08 16.60 -10.59
C SER A 65 -6.97 15.07 -10.39
N PHE A 66 -7.97 14.32 -10.86
CA PHE A 66 -7.91 12.86 -10.87
C PHE A 66 -6.71 12.34 -11.68
N LEU A 67 -6.54 12.79 -12.93
CA LEU A 67 -5.44 12.35 -13.79
C LEU A 67 -4.05 12.70 -13.23
N LEU A 68 -3.90 13.86 -12.60
CA LEU A 68 -2.65 14.25 -11.96
C LEU A 68 -2.31 13.35 -10.77
N ASN A 69 -3.28 13.10 -9.88
CA ASN A 69 -3.08 12.24 -8.72
C ASN A 69 -2.86 10.77 -9.13
N TRP A 70 -3.63 10.28 -10.11
CA TRP A 70 -3.45 8.96 -10.69
C TRP A 70 -2.08 8.83 -11.34
N GLY A 71 -1.66 9.81 -12.15
CA GLY A 71 -0.35 9.84 -12.79
C GLY A 71 0.80 9.82 -11.78
N GLN A 72 0.68 10.58 -10.69
CA GLN A 72 1.66 10.55 -9.60
C GLN A 72 1.74 9.17 -8.95
N GLY A 73 0.59 8.59 -8.59
CA GLY A 73 0.51 7.26 -7.99
C GLY A 73 1.13 6.18 -8.90
N VAL A 74 0.74 6.17 -10.19
CA VAL A 74 1.28 5.26 -11.19
C VAL A 74 2.78 5.45 -11.38
N THR A 75 3.27 6.69 -11.39
CA THR A 75 4.71 6.96 -11.54
C THR A 75 5.51 6.40 -10.36
N VAL A 76 5.04 6.63 -9.13
CA VAL A 76 5.69 6.11 -7.91
C VAL A 76 5.65 4.57 -7.90
N GLN A 77 4.51 3.98 -8.22
CA GLN A 77 4.34 2.54 -8.27
C GLN A 77 5.18 1.89 -9.37
N ALA A 78 5.20 2.46 -10.58
CA ALA A 78 6.02 1.98 -11.69
C ALA A 78 7.50 2.06 -11.35
N GLY A 79 7.96 3.15 -10.74
CA GLY A 79 9.34 3.27 -10.25
C GLY A 79 9.69 2.16 -9.26
N PHE A 80 8.81 1.85 -8.31
CA PHE A 80 9.01 0.77 -7.37
C PHE A 80 9.03 -0.61 -8.04
N PHE A 81 8.14 -0.87 -8.99
CA PHE A 81 8.09 -2.13 -9.72
C PHE A 81 9.30 -2.35 -10.63
N VAL A 82 9.74 -1.32 -11.35
CA VAL A 82 10.94 -1.42 -12.20
C VAL A 82 12.19 -1.67 -11.35
N THR A 83 12.39 -0.91 -10.28
CA THR A 83 13.54 -1.09 -9.38
C THR A 83 13.53 -2.45 -8.70
N SER A 84 12.37 -2.90 -8.22
CA SER A 84 12.19 -4.23 -7.64
C SER A 84 12.45 -5.34 -8.65
N GLY A 85 11.91 -5.22 -9.87
CA GLY A 85 12.10 -6.18 -10.94
C GLY A 85 13.57 -6.31 -11.35
N LEU A 86 14.26 -5.18 -11.51
CA LEU A 86 15.70 -5.17 -11.80
C LEU A 86 16.52 -5.83 -10.69
N LEU A 87 16.22 -5.54 -9.41
CA LEU A 87 16.90 -6.15 -8.27
C LEU A 87 16.71 -7.68 -8.25
N ILE A 88 15.46 -8.13 -8.45
CA ILE A 88 15.13 -9.56 -8.49
C ILE A 88 15.84 -10.25 -9.66
N LEU A 89 15.85 -9.65 -10.86
CA LEU A 89 16.54 -10.19 -12.02
C LEU A 89 18.06 -10.24 -11.81
N ALA A 90 18.65 -9.18 -11.26
CA ALA A 90 20.09 -9.11 -11.01
C ALA A 90 20.53 -10.18 -10.02
N LEU A 91 19.88 -10.29 -8.86
CA LEU A 91 20.22 -11.32 -7.87
C LEU A 91 19.85 -12.73 -8.37
N GLY A 92 18.77 -12.86 -9.14
CA GLY A 92 18.36 -14.11 -9.76
C GLY A 92 19.39 -14.65 -10.76
N ARG A 93 20.04 -13.77 -11.53
CA ARG A 93 21.11 -14.15 -12.46
C ARG A 93 22.41 -14.52 -11.75
N CYS A 94 22.79 -13.76 -10.72
CA CYS A 94 24.05 -13.99 -10.00
C CYS A 94 23.99 -15.21 -9.07
N TYR A 95 22.85 -15.44 -8.40
CA TYR A 95 22.73 -16.43 -7.32
C TYR A 95 21.57 -17.41 -7.52
N GLY A 96 21.00 -17.46 -8.73
CA GLY A 96 19.88 -18.34 -9.06
C GLY A 96 18.62 -18.04 -8.23
N LEU A 97 17.83 -19.09 -7.98
CA LEU A 97 16.58 -19.00 -7.22
C LEU A 97 16.79 -18.39 -5.83
N LEU A 98 17.88 -18.75 -5.13
CA LEU A 98 18.18 -18.24 -3.79
C LEU A 98 18.34 -16.72 -3.79
N GLY A 99 19.02 -16.16 -4.80
CA GLY A 99 19.17 -14.71 -4.94
C GLY A 99 17.84 -13.99 -5.18
N ALA A 100 17.02 -14.53 -6.07
CA ALA A 100 15.70 -13.98 -6.36
C ALA A 100 14.79 -14.02 -5.12
N SER A 101 14.72 -15.15 -4.41
CA SER A 101 13.93 -15.28 -3.18
C SER A 101 14.42 -14.34 -2.07
N LEU A 102 15.74 -14.15 -1.93
CA LEU A 102 16.29 -13.20 -0.97
C LEU A 102 15.91 -11.76 -1.33
N ALA A 103 16.01 -11.36 -2.61
CA ALA A 103 15.55 -10.05 -3.08
C ALA A 103 14.09 -9.81 -2.71
N VAL A 104 13.21 -10.78 -3.02
CA VAL A 104 11.78 -10.70 -2.72
C VAL A 104 11.55 -10.57 -1.21
N GLY A 105 12.22 -11.38 -0.39
CA GLY A 105 12.10 -11.31 1.07
C GLY A 105 12.50 -9.96 1.65
N VAL A 106 13.62 -9.39 1.18
CA VAL A 106 14.07 -8.05 1.57
C VAL A 106 13.07 -7.00 1.11
N LEU A 107 12.56 -7.07 -0.11
CA LEU A 107 11.55 -6.15 -0.64
C LEU A 107 10.26 -6.21 0.16
N CYS A 108 9.80 -7.40 0.58
CA CYS A 108 8.64 -7.53 1.47
C CYS A 108 8.85 -6.79 2.79
N LEU A 109 10.02 -6.95 3.43
CA LEU A 109 10.34 -6.24 4.66
C LEU A 109 10.40 -4.73 4.47
N VAL A 110 11.01 -4.26 3.37
CA VAL A 110 11.07 -2.84 2.99
C VAL A 110 9.65 -2.30 2.80
N LEU A 111 8.81 -2.98 2.03
CA LEU A 111 7.42 -2.57 1.79
C LEU A 111 6.62 -2.46 3.08
N VAL A 112 6.69 -3.46 3.96
CA VAL A 112 5.97 -3.43 5.25
C VAL A 112 6.47 -2.30 6.14
N THR A 113 7.79 -2.05 6.15
CA THR A 113 8.41 -1.00 6.95
C THR A 113 8.04 0.40 6.45
N PHE A 114 8.06 0.59 5.13
CA PHE A 114 7.90 1.91 4.50
C PHE A 114 6.50 2.17 3.93
N GLN A 115 5.54 1.26 4.11
CA GLN A 115 4.17 1.37 3.57
C GLN A 115 3.54 2.76 3.77
N PHE A 116 3.72 3.36 4.95
CA PHE A 116 3.16 4.67 5.24
C PHE A 116 3.81 5.78 4.41
N ARG A 117 5.14 5.76 4.30
CA ARG A 117 5.89 6.76 3.51
C ARG A 117 5.59 6.60 2.02
N LEU A 118 5.44 5.37 1.54
CA LEU A 118 5.05 5.09 0.16
C LEU A 118 3.65 5.63 -0.14
N GLY A 119 2.70 5.46 0.78
CA GLY A 119 1.36 6.03 0.62
C GLY A 119 1.34 7.57 0.61
N VAL A 120 2.22 8.21 1.37
CA VAL A 120 2.41 9.68 1.31
C VAL A 120 3.03 10.09 -0.04
N LEU A 121 4.05 9.37 -0.50
CA LEU A 121 4.74 9.66 -1.76
C LEU A 121 3.83 9.49 -2.99
N ALA A 122 2.94 8.50 -2.96
CA ALA A 122 1.94 8.26 -3.99
C ALA A 122 0.89 9.40 -4.12
N GLY A 123 0.98 10.44 -3.28
CA GLY A 123 0.25 11.70 -3.45
C GLY A 123 -1.15 11.73 -2.84
N THR A 124 -1.56 10.64 -2.18
CA THR A 124 -2.92 10.50 -1.65
C THR A 124 -3.01 10.78 -0.16
N LEU A 125 -1.97 10.48 0.62
CA LEU A 125 -1.96 10.69 2.07
C LEU A 125 -1.21 11.96 2.46
N GLN A 126 -1.89 12.88 3.16
CA GLN A 126 -1.24 14.03 3.78
C GLN A 126 -1.26 13.90 5.30
N GLN A 127 -0.08 13.74 5.90
CA GLN A 127 0.02 13.68 7.36
C GLN A 127 -0.21 15.07 7.95
N ARG A 128 -1.26 15.21 8.76
CA ARG A 128 -1.53 16.46 9.46
C ARG A 128 -0.71 16.50 10.74
N LYS A 129 0.27 17.40 10.81
CA LYS A 129 1.09 17.60 12.02
C LYS A 129 0.38 18.47 13.06
N GLU A 130 -0.52 19.34 12.63
CA GLU A 130 -1.22 20.29 13.48
C GLU A 130 -2.71 19.96 13.56
N LEU A 131 -3.08 19.28 14.65
CA LEU A 131 -4.47 19.02 15.00
C LEU A 131 -5.06 20.21 15.76
N SER A 132 -6.30 20.58 15.44
CA SER A 132 -7.09 21.50 16.27
C SER A 132 -7.19 20.97 17.69
N GLU A 133 -7.25 21.85 18.69
CA GLU A 133 -7.39 21.43 20.09
C GLU A 133 -8.66 20.60 20.32
N ALA A 134 -9.76 20.90 19.60
CA ALA A 134 -10.98 20.10 19.66
C ALA A 134 -10.77 18.65 19.18
N ASP A 135 -10.04 18.47 18.07
CA ASP A 135 -9.72 17.15 17.50
C ASP A 135 -8.81 16.36 18.43
N ARG A 136 -7.83 17.04 19.05
CA ARG A 136 -6.94 16.44 20.04
C ARG A 136 -7.72 15.94 21.26
N VAL A 137 -8.66 16.73 21.76
CA VAL A 137 -9.50 16.34 22.91
C VAL A 137 -10.32 15.10 22.57
N ARG A 138 -10.98 15.07 21.41
CA ARG A 138 -11.81 13.93 20.98
C ARG A 138 -10.99 12.66 20.76
N LEU A 139 -9.84 12.77 20.10
CA LEU A 139 -8.95 11.62 19.90
C LEU A 139 -8.43 11.08 21.24
N ARG A 140 -8.05 11.97 22.18
CA ARG A 140 -7.62 11.58 23.52
C ARG A 140 -8.76 10.92 24.31
N ALA A 141 -9.99 11.42 24.19
CA ALA A 141 -11.15 10.81 24.83
C ALA A 141 -11.41 9.40 24.29
N ALA A 142 -11.43 9.21 22.97
CA ALA A 142 -11.57 7.90 22.35
C ALA A 142 -10.43 6.94 22.75
N ALA A 143 -9.17 7.42 22.77
CA ALA A 143 -8.04 6.61 23.22
C ALA A 143 -8.15 6.23 24.70
N ARG A 144 -8.64 7.12 25.58
CA ARG A 144 -8.89 6.80 26.99
C ARG A 144 -9.95 5.72 27.16
N LEU A 145 -11.03 5.77 26.38
CA LEU A 145 -12.06 4.72 26.39
C LEU A 145 -11.44 3.36 26.01
N THR A 146 -10.63 3.31 24.97
CA THR A 146 -9.94 2.06 24.60
C THR A 146 -9.00 1.55 25.70
N LEU A 147 -8.30 2.44 26.40
CA LEU A 147 -7.44 2.04 27.53
C LEU A 147 -8.25 1.52 28.71
N ALA A 148 -9.40 2.15 29.01
CA ALA A 148 -10.29 1.73 30.09
C ALA A 148 -10.85 0.32 29.88
N CYS A 149 -11.00 -0.09 28.62
CA CYS A 149 -11.41 -1.43 28.23
C CYS A 149 -10.26 -2.45 28.16
N GLY A 150 -9.02 -2.07 28.52
CA GLY A 150 -7.89 -2.99 28.67
C GLY A 150 -6.97 -3.13 27.46
N TRP A 151 -7.20 -2.42 26.34
CA TRP A 151 -6.30 -2.45 25.19
C TRP A 151 -5.00 -1.66 25.44
N GLN A 152 -3.90 -2.06 24.82
CA GLN A 152 -2.62 -1.36 24.98
C GLN A 152 -2.54 -0.06 24.18
N ARG A 153 -1.79 0.92 24.70
CA ARG A 153 -1.57 2.18 23.99
C ARG A 153 -0.69 1.96 22.76
N ARG A 154 -1.17 2.40 21.58
CA ARG A 154 -0.40 2.49 20.33
C ARG A 154 -0.35 3.93 19.84
N GLU A 155 0.65 4.24 19.01
CA GLU A 155 0.73 5.55 18.35
C GLU A 155 -0.40 5.68 17.33
N ILE A 156 -1.16 6.77 17.42
CA ILE A 156 -2.24 7.08 16.48
C ILE A 156 -1.78 8.25 15.61
N VAL A 157 -1.80 8.05 14.30
CA VAL A 157 -1.42 9.04 13.29
C VAL A 157 -2.67 9.47 12.55
N LEU A 158 -2.95 10.77 12.56
CA LEU A 158 -4.05 11.35 11.79
C LEU A 158 -3.58 11.77 10.40
N VAL A 159 -4.38 11.41 9.41
CA VAL A 159 -4.07 11.62 7.99
C VAL A 159 -5.26 12.25 7.30
N SER A 160 -4.99 13.31 6.55
CA SER A 160 -5.95 13.88 5.61
C SER A 160 -5.86 13.15 4.28
N HIS A 161 -7.01 12.83 3.71
CA HIS A 161 -7.12 12.10 2.45
C HIS A 161 -8.36 12.60 1.70
N SER A 162 -8.23 12.78 0.38
CA SER A 162 -9.31 13.31 -0.46
C SER A 162 -10.43 12.29 -0.71
N ASP A 163 -10.12 11.00 -0.70
CA ASP A 163 -11.13 9.94 -0.82
C ASP A 163 -11.93 9.78 0.48
N MET A 164 -13.24 9.97 0.38
CA MET A 164 -14.19 9.75 1.47
C MET A 164 -14.26 8.29 1.95
N GLY A 165 -13.86 7.33 1.10
CA GLY A 165 -13.80 5.90 1.40
C GLY A 165 -12.52 5.46 2.10
N PHE A 166 -11.54 6.36 2.29
CA PHE A 166 -10.33 6.02 3.02
C PHE A 166 -10.64 5.80 4.50
N MET A 167 -10.45 4.56 4.96
CA MET A 167 -10.75 4.16 6.34
C MET A 167 -9.50 4.10 7.23
N GLY A 168 -8.31 4.42 6.73
CA GLY A 168 -7.07 4.23 7.48
C GLY A 168 -6.71 2.75 7.67
N GLY A 169 -5.85 2.44 8.63
CA GLY A 169 -5.32 1.08 8.79
C GLY A 169 -4.22 0.96 9.83
N ILE A 170 -3.49 -0.16 9.81
CA ILE A 170 -2.39 -0.43 10.73
C ILE A 170 -1.08 -0.51 9.93
N VAL A 171 -0.17 0.41 10.19
CA VAL A 171 1.12 0.52 9.48
C VAL A 171 2.30 0.19 10.39
N GLY A 172 3.43 -0.18 9.80
CA GLY A 172 4.67 -0.49 10.51
C GLY A 172 4.93 -1.98 10.71
N LEU A 173 6.09 -2.29 11.29
CA LEU A 173 6.52 -3.66 11.59
C LEU A 173 5.79 -4.22 12.81
N PRO A 174 5.71 -5.55 12.95
CA PRO A 174 5.26 -6.19 14.17
C PRO A 174 5.93 -5.60 15.42
N ARG A 175 5.13 -5.31 16.45
CA ARG A 175 5.52 -4.61 17.71
C ARG A 175 5.86 -3.12 17.60
N ARG A 176 5.97 -2.55 16.40
CA ARG A 176 6.20 -1.12 16.14
C ARG A 176 5.08 -0.53 15.28
N GLU A 177 3.87 -1.05 15.47
CA GLU A 177 2.69 -0.65 14.70
C GLU A 177 2.18 0.73 15.11
N LYS A 178 1.66 1.43 14.13
CA LYS A 178 0.93 2.69 14.28
C LYS A 178 -0.47 2.52 13.69
N ILE A 179 -1.44 3.16 14.31
CA ILE A 179 -2.81 3.19 13.82
C ILE A 179 -2.99 4.47 13.02
N VAL A 180 -3.31 4.33 11.73
CA VAL A 180 -3.65 5.45 10.86
C VAL A 180 -5.15 5.67 10.91
N VAL A 181 -5.56 6.88 11.30
CA VAL A 181 -6.96 7.32 11.35
C VAL A 181 -7.16 8.45 10.34
N PRO A 182 -8.18 8.38 9.47
CA PRO A 182 -8.57 9.49 8.60
C PRO A 182 -9.13 10.65 9.42
N GLU A 183 -8.75 11.87 9.06
CA GLU A 183 -9.29 13.09 9.66
C GLU A 183 -10.81 13.19 9.51
N GLY A 184 -11.36 12.79 8.36
CA GLY A 184 -12.80 12.78 8.12
C GLY A 184 -13.59 11.89 9.08
N MET A 185 -12.96 10.94 9.78
CA MET A 185 -13.63 10.17 10.83
C MET A 185 -13.92 11.00 12.07
N LEU A 186 -13.09 12.01 12.37
CA LEU A 186 -13.30 12.87 13.54
C LEU A 186 -14.59 13.69 13.38
N SER A 187 -14.87 14.22 12.20
CA SER A 187 -16.10 14.98 11.96
C SER A 187 -17.34 14.09 11.84
N ARG A 188 -17.20 12.84 11.39
CA ARG A 188 -18.34 11.95 11.09
C ARG A 188 -18.74 11.02 12.24
N LEU A 189 -17.79 10.57 13.04
CA LEU A 189 -18.04 9.56 14.09
C LEU A 189 -18.13 10.22 15.46
N SER A 190 -19.01 9.71 16.31
CA SER A 190 -19.02 10.01 17.74
C SER A 190 -17.74 9.50 18.43
N THR A 191 -17.49 9.95 19.65
CA THR A 191 -16.31 9.52 20.43
C THR A 191 -16.30 8.01 20.66
N ASP A 192 -17.47 7.41 20.88
CA ASP A 192 -17.61 5.96 21.13
C ASP A 192 -17.41 5.16 19.84
N GLU A 193 -17.95 5.63 18.71
CA GLU A 193 -17.72 5.00 17.40
C GLU A 193 -16.25 5.08 16.97
N LEU A 194 -15.59 6.21 17.25
CA LEU A 194 -14.17 6.37 17.04
C LEU A 194 -13.37 5.42 17.93
N ALA A 195 -13.73 5.32 19.21
CA ALA A 195 -13.12 4.38 20.15
C ALA A 195 -13.29 2.93 19.68
N ALA A 196 -14.48 2.54 19.23
CA ALA A 196 -14.73 1.21 18.68
C ALA A 196 -13.88 0.92 17.44
N THR A 197 -13.70 1.91 16.56
CA THR A 197 -12.87 1.76 15.34
C THR A 197 -11.38 1.64 15.69
N ILE A 198 -10.91 2.35 16.72
CA ILE A 198 -9.54 2.20 17.25
C ILE A 198 -9.38 0.84 17.94
N ALA A 199 -10.35 0.44 18.77
CA ALA A 199 -10.35 -0.83 19.50
C ALA A 199 -10.24 -2.03 18.56
N ARG A 200 -11.00 -2.07 17.45
CA ARG A 200 -10.87 -3.16 16.46
C ARG A 200 -9.45 -3.30 15.89
N ARG A 201 -8.75 -2.19 15.71
CA ARG A 201 -7.36 -2.20 15.21
C ARG A 201 -6.38 -2.62 16.30
N LEU A 202 -6.61 -2.18 17.54
CA LEU A 202 -5.83 -2.62 18.70
C LEU A 202 -6.00 -4.13 18.91
N GLU A 203 -7.23 -4.64 18.84
CA GLU A 203 -7.53 -6.07 18.93
C GLU A 203 -6.77 -6.87 17.85
N ALA A 204 -6.76 -6.40 16.60
CA ALA A 204 -6.03 -7.05 15.52
C ALA A 204 -4.50 -7.07 15.74
N ILE A 205 -3.95 -6.10 16.48
CA ILE A 205 -2.53 -6.04 16.88
C ILE A 205 -2.29 -6.99 18.06
N ASP A 206 -3.07 -6.85 19.12
CA ASP A 206 -2.87 -7.55 20.39
C ASP A 206 -3.12 -9.07 20.25
N THR A 207 -4.09 -9.49 19.44
CA THR A 207 -4.32 -10.91 19.08
C THR A 207 -3.28 -11.46 18.10
N GLY A 208 -2.35 -10.63 17.61
CA GLY A 208 -1.37 -10.99 16.57
C GLY A 208 -2.00 -11.34 15.22
N SER A 209 -3.29 -11.08 15.01
CA SER A 209 -4.00 -11.34 13.74
C SER A 209 -3.29 -10.67 12.57
N ARG A 210 -2.90 -9.40 12.73
CA ARG A 210 -2.13 -8.66 11.73
C ARG A 210 -0.81 -9.34 11.37
N THR A 211 -0.05 -9.76 12.37
CA THR A 211 1.27 -10.39 12.18
C THR A 211 1.13 -11.72 11.45
N ARG A 212 0.13 -12.52 11.80
CA ARG A 212 -0.20 -13.77 11.09
C ARG A 212 -0.60 -13.50 9.64
N GLY A 213 -1.40 -12.47 9.38
CA GLY A 213 -1.75 -12.04 8.03
C GLY A 213 -0.53 -11.63 7.20
N LEU A 214 0.38 -10.85 7.77
CA LEU A 214 1.64 -10.47 7.11
C LEU A 214 2.55 -11.68 6.84
N ALA A 215 2.65 -12.61 7.80
CA ALA A 215 3.43 -13.83 7.64
C ALA A 215 2.84 -14.73 6.54
N GLY A 216 1.51 -14.88 6.50
CA GLY A 216 0.81 -15.62 5.44
C GLY A 216 1.02 -14.99 4.06
N ALA A 217 0.89 -13.66 3.96
CA ALA A 217 1.13 -12.94 2.71
C ALA A 217 2.60 -13.03 2.26
N GLY A 218 3.55 -12.89 3.19
CA GLY A 218 4.97 -13.05 2.89
C GLY A 218 5.31 -14.47 2.44
N GLY A 219 4.76 -15.48 3.13
CA GLY A 219 4.91 -16.88 2.74
C GLY A 219 4.32 -17.15 1.35
N TRP A 220 3.15 -16.61 1.04
CA TRP A 220 2.55 -16.71 -0.28
C TRP A 220 3.43 -16.09 -1.37
N VAL A 221 3.98 -14.91 -1.14
CA VAL A 221 4.83 -14.21 -2.11
C VAL A 221 6.19 -14.91 -2.32
N LEU A 222 6.71 -15.57 -1.29
CA LEU A 222 7.99 -16.29 -1.37
C LEU A 222 7.87 -17.69 -1.97
N LEU A 223 6.71 -18.34 -1.81
CA LEU A 223 6.49 -19.73 -2.24
C LEU A 223 5.70 -19.85 -3.55
N GLY A 224 4.91 -18.84 -3.92
CA GLY A 224 4.03 -18.83 -5.10
C GLY A 224 4.70 -18.32 -6.35
#